data_AF-A0AAN8LMP6-F1
#
_entry.id   AF-A0AAN8LMP6-F1
#
_cell.length_a   1.000
_cell.length_b   1.000
_cell.length_c   1.000
_cell.angle_alpha   90.00
_cell.angle_beta   90.00
_cell.angle_gamma   90.00
#
_symmetry.space_group_name_H-M   'P 1'
#
loop_
_entity.id
_entity.type
_entity.pdbx_description
1 polymer ?
#
loop_
_entity_poly.entity_id
_entity_poly.type
_entity_poly.pdbx_seq_one_letter_code
_entity_poly.pdbx_strand_id
1 'polypeptide(L)'
;MLRGERTQNALGQLASLPNLHLVASIDHINAPLVWDQCKLSQFNWLWWECVCFQHYVEETSYENSLLVQQTGALALSSLTHVLRSLTANARGIFKLLVEFQLENKDNSSYTGLSFQDFYQRCREAFLVNSDLTLRTQLTEFRDHKLIRTRKGADGVEYLLVAVETSTLTDFLEKEEVE
;
A
#
# COMPACT_ATOMS: atom_id res chain seq x y z
N MET A 1 -9.40 -0.96 -6.14
CA MET A 1 -8.72 0.33 -6.42
C MET A 1 -9.58 1.19 -7.35
N LEU A 2 -10.80 1.58 -6.94
CA LEU A 2 -11.69 2.43 -7.76
C LEU A 2 -12.21 3.65 -6.99
N ARG A 3 -11.78 3.84 -5.73
CA ARG A 3 -12.20 4.97 -4.88
C ARG A 3 -11.49 6.28 -5.22
N GLY A 4 -10.44 6.23 -6.05
CA GLY A 4 -9.69 7.41 -6.44
C GLY A 4 -10.52 8.33 -7.35
N GLU A 5 -10.44 9.63 -7.11
CA GLU A 5 -11.24 10.62 -7.84
C GLU A 5 -10.93 10.62 -9.34
N ARG A 6 -9.65 10.49 -9.71
CA ARG A 6 -9.21 10.39 -11.11
C ARG A 6 -9.86 9.21 -11.84
N THR A 7 -9.97 8.07 -11.18
CA THR A 7 -10.59 6.87 -11.76
C THR A 7 -12.09 7.05 -11.93
N GLN A 8 -12.77 7.62 -10.93
CA GLN A 8 -14.20 7.92 -11.02
C GLN A 8 -14.51 8.98 -12.08
N ASN A 9 -13.64 9.98 -12.25
CA ASN A 9 -13.75 10.95 -13.33
C ASN A 9 -13.63 10.28 -14.71
N ALA A 10 -12.67 9.36 -14.89
CA ALA A 10 -12.52 8.63 -16.14
C ALA A 10 -13.76 7.76 -16.44
N LEU A 11 -14.31 7.08 -15.43
CA LEU A 11 -15.54 6.30 -15.57
C LEU A 11 -16.76 7.17 -15.87
N GLY A 12 -16.87 8.36 -15.26
CA GLY A 12 -17.94 9.32 -15.53
C GLY A 12 -17.93 9.79 -16.98
N GLN A 13 -16.75 10.12 -17.51
CA GLN A 13 -16.59 10.48 -18.92
C GLN A 13 -17.02 9.35 -19.86
N LEU A 14 -16.66 8.10 -19.55
CA LEU A 14 -17.08 6.94 -20.34
C LEU A 14 -18.60 6.70 -20.28
N ALA A 15 -19.22 6.86 -19.11
CA ALA A 15 -20.66 6.70 -18.92
C ALA A 15 -21.50 7.76 -19.66
N SER A 16 -20.91 8.94 -19.95
CA SER A 16 -21.59 10.00 -20.71
C SER A 16 -21.77 9.69 -22.20
N LEU A 17 -21.09 8.66 -22.72
CA LEU A 17 -21.15 8.29 -24.13
C LEU A 17 -22.45 7.55 -24.45
N PRO A 18 -23.17 7.90 -25.53
CA PRO A 18 -24.48 7.30 -25.84
C PRO A 18 -24.40 5.81 -26.23
N ASN A 19 -23.23 5.34 -26.67
CA ASN A 19 -23.01 3.95 -27.10
C ASN A 19 -22.57 3.04 -25.95
N LEU A 20 -22.29 3.58 -24.76
CA LEU A 20 -21.81 2.82 -23.60
C LEU A 20 -22.86 2.88 -22.50
N HIS A 21 -23.28 1.72 -22.02
CA HIS A 21 -24.21 1.60 -20.90
C HIS A 21 -23.49 0.96 -19.73
N LEU A 22 -23.65 1.55 -18.55
CA LEU A 22 -22.99 1.13 -17.32
C LEU A 22 -24.02 0.61 -16.32
N VAL A 23 -23.72 -0.55 -15.74
CA VAL A 23 -24.42 -1.09 -14.57
C VAL A 23 -23.38 -1.34 -13.50
N ALA A 24 -23.64 -0.91 -12.28
CA ALA A 24 -22.73 -1.04 -11.15
C ALA A 24 -23.49 -1.35 -9.86
N SER A 25 -22.85 -2.08 -8.95
CA SER A 25 -23.30 -2.30 -7.58
C SER A 25 -22.50 -1.44 -6.60
N ILE A 26 -23.09 -1.15 -5.44
CA ILE A 26 -22.43 -0.44 -4.34
C ILE A 26 -22.71 -1.14 -3.01
N ASP A 27 -21.65 -1.57 -2.33
CA ASP A 27 -21.80 -2.24 -1.02
C ASP A 27 -21.35 -1.36 0.15
N HIS A 28 -20.46 -0.40 -0.11
CA HIS A 28 -19.94 0.47 0.94
C HIS A 28 -20.95 1.57 1.29
N ILE A 29 -21.30 1.70 2.58
CA ILE A 29 -22.30 2.67 3.09
C ILE A 29 -22.02 4.10 2.60
N ASN A 30 -20.74 4.49 2.60
CA ASN A 30 -20.30 5.82 2.19
C ASN A 30 -19.89 5.91 0.70
N ALA A 31 -20.27 4.95 -0.15
CA ALA A 31 -19.91 4.95 -1.57
C ALA A 31 -20.28 6.26 -2.31
N PRO A 32 -21.44 6.89 -2.08
CA PRO A 32 -21.80 8.12 -2.78
C PRO A 32 -20.90 9.33 -2.46
N LEU A 33 -20.11 9.29 -1.37
CA LEU A 33 -19.21 10.40 -1.01
C LEU A 33 -18.10 10.64 -2.05
N VAL A 34 -17.80 9.65 -2.89
CA VAL A 34 -16.77 9.77 -3.93
C VAL A 34 -17.27 10.61 -5.12
N TRP A 35 -18.59 10.80 -5.26
CA TRP A 35 -19.18 11.52 -6.37
C TRP A 35 -19.58 12.93 -5.97
N ASP A 36 -19.02 13.91 -6.69
CA ASP A 36 -19.50 15.28 -6.69
C ASP A 36 -20.73 15.43 -7.62
N GLN A 37 -21.32 16.63 -7.62
CA GLN A 37 -22.46 16.94 -8.47
C GLN A 37 -22.17 16.75 -9.97
N CYS A 38 -20.93 16.99 -10.40
CA CYS A 38 -20.53 16.87 -11.81
C CYS A 38 -20.47 15.40 -12.24
N LYS A 39 -19.84 14.55 -11.44
CA LYS A 39 -19.75 13.10 -11.65
C LYS A 39 -21.14 12.47 -11.63
N LEU A 40 -22.01 12.84 -10.67
CA LEU A 40 -23.40 12.37 -10.64
C LEU A 40 -24.17 12.71 -11.93
N SER A 41 -23.97 13.93 -12.46
CA SER A 41 -24.58 14.33 -13.74
C SER A 41 -24.06 13.53 -14.94
N GLN A 42 -22.78 13.12 -14.92
CA GLN A 42 -22.19 12.32 -16.00
C GLN A 42 -22.67 10.87 -15.97
N PHE A 43 -22.77 10.28 -14.78
CA PHE A 43 -23.23 8.89 -14.63
C PHE A 43 -24.73 8.72 -14.87
N ASN A 44 -25.54 9.76 -14.64
CA ASN A 44 -26.99 9.74 -14.82
C ASN A 44 -27.64 8.49 -14.16
N TRP A 45 -27.33 8.27 -12.88
CA TRP A 45 -27.74 7.07 -12.16
C TRP A 45 -29.25 6.93 -12.00
N LEU A 46 -29.75 5.71 -12.24
CA LEU A 46 -31.07 5.26 -11.82
C LEU A 46 -30.89 4.25 -10.70
N TRP A 47 -31.36 4.61 -9.51
CA TRP A 47 -31.20 3.81 -8.31
C TRP A 47 -32.26 2.72 -8.22
N TRP A 48 -31.81 1.49 -7.96
CA TRP A 48 -32.67 0.34 -7.74
C TRP A 48 -32.32 -0.32 -6.42
N GLU A 49 -33.33 -0.69 -5.65
CA GLU A 49 -33.16 -1.42 -4.41
C GLU A 49 -33.11 -2.93 -4.72
N CYS A 50 -31.96 -3.55 -4.49
CA CYS A 50 -31.73 -4.97 -4.68
C CYS A 50 -31.10 -5.56 -3.41
N VAL A 51 -31.89 -5.71 -2.35
CA VAL A 51 -31.41 -6.28 -1.07
C VAL A 51 -31.39 -7.80 -1.18
N CYS A 52 -30.18 -8.39 -1.15
CA CYS A 52 -29.97 -9.83 -1.13
C CYS A 52 -29.31 -10.25 0.19
N PHE A 53 -29.71 -11.40 0.74
CA PHE A 53 -29.08 -12.01 1.92
C PHE A 53 -28.00 -13.05 1.55
N GLN A 54 -27.47 -12.97 0.33
CA GLN A 54 -26.40 -13.85 -0.12
C GLN A 54 -25.08 -13.47 0.55
N HIS A 55 -24.25 -14.47 0.83
CA HIS A 55 -22.97 -14.27 1.50
C HIS A 55 -21.92 -13.74 0.52
N TYR A 56 -21.13 -12.76 0.96
CA TYR A 56 -20.05 -12.12 0.20
C TYR A 56 -18.76 -12.96 0.18
N VAL A 57 -18.82 -14.20 -0.30
CA VAL A 57 -17.67 -15.12 -0.25
C VAL A 57 -16.53 -14.66 -1.16
N GLU A 58 -16.87 -14.23 -2.38
CA GLU A 58 -15.87 -13.81 -3.37
C GLU A 58 -15.31 -12.42 -3.04
N GLU A 59 -16.15 -11.52 -2.55
CA GLU A 59 -15.78 -10.14 -2.23
C GLU A 59 -14.91 -10.05 -0.97
N THR A 60 -15.18 -10.88 0.05
CA THR A 60 -14.39 -10.91 1.30
C THR A 60 -13.08 -11.70 1.19
N SER A 61 -12.91 -12.50 0.13
CA SER A 61 -11.66 -13.25 -0.12
C SER A 61 -10.42 -12.34 -0.19
N TYR A 62 -10.64 -11.07 -0.56
CA TYR A 62 -9.62 -10.04 -0.76
C TYR A 62 -9.51 -9.07 0.42
N GLU A 63 -10.33 -9.21 1.47
CA GLU A 63 -10.25 -8.35 2.65
C GLU A 63 -9.19 -8.86 3.62
N ASN A 64 -8.45 -7.95 4.27
CA ASN A 64 -7.50 -8.33 5.33
C ASN A 64 -8.27 -8.80 6.57
N SER A 65 -8.61 -10.09 6.60
CA SER A 65 -9.12 -10.71 7.82
C SER A 65 -7.98 -10.96 8.78
N LEU A 66 -8.16 -10.59 10.06
CA LEU A 66 -7.21 -10.86 11.15
C LEU A 66 -6.80 -12.34 11.25
N LEU A 67 -7.63 -13.25 10.73
CA LEU A 67 -7.46 -14.69 10.83
C LEU A 67 -6.71 -15.32 9.64
N VAL A 68 -6.38 -14.55 8.58
CA VAL A 68 -5.78 -15.10 7.35
C VAL A 68 -4.49 -14.34 6.98
N GLN A 69 -3.39 -15.07 6.80
CA GLN A 69 -2.16 -14.51 6.21
C GLN A 69 -2.29 -14.43 4.69
N GLN A 70 -2.03 -13.25 4.11
CA GLN A 70 -2.20 -13.00 2.67
C GLN A 70 -0.88 -12.73 1.94
N THR A 71 -0.88 -12.97 0.63
CA THR A 71 0.22 -12.71 -0.34
C THR A 71 -0.30 -11.92 -1.56
N GLY A 72 0.58 -11.23 -2.30
CA GLY A 72 0.24 -10.57 -3.57
C GLY A 72 -0.38 -9.16 -3.47
N ALA A 73 -1.31 -8.81 -4.37
CA ALA A 73 -1.89 -7.46 -4.50
C ALA A 73 -2.65 -6.95 -3.26
N LEU A 74 -3.14 -7.87 -2.43
CA LEU A 74 -3.74 -7.57 -1.12
C LEU A 74 -2.71 -7.04 -0.12
N ALA A 75 -1.45 -7.44 -0.27
CA ALA A 75 -0.35 -6.88 0.49
C ALA A 75 -0.10 -5.41 0.14
N LEU A 76 -0.41 -4.95 -1.09
CA LEU A 76 -0.23 -3.55 -1.46
C LEU A 76 -1.28 -2.66 -0.77
N SER A 77 -2.56 -3.03 -0.82
CA SER A 77 -3.61 -2.27 -0.13
C SER A 77 -3.37 -2.27 1.39
N SER A 78 -3.02 -3.41 1.98
CA SER A 78 -2.69 -3.50 3.40
C SER A 78 -1.47 -2.66 3.76
N LEU A 79 -0.40 -2.71 2.96
CA LEU A 79 0.80 -1.91 3.13
C LEU A 79 0.49 -0.40 3.06
N THR A 80 -0.33 0.05 2.11
CA THR A 80 -0.76 1.46 2.06
C THR A 80 -1.57 1.87 3.30
N HIS A 81 -2.42 0.98 3.82
CA HIS A 81 -3.19 1.24 5.03
C HIS A 81 -2.30 1.31 6.27
N VAL A 82 -1.33 0.40 6.42
CA VAL A 82 -0.37 0.42 7.54
C VAL A 82 0.52 1.65 7.44
N LEU A 83 1.06 1.97 6.26
CA LEU A 83 1.94 3.14 6.08
C LEU A 83 1.22 4.46 6.34
N ARG A 84 -0.07 4.59 6.00
CA ARG A 84 -0.87 5.77 6.35
C ARG A 84 -1.05 5.97 7.86
N SER A 85 -0.94 4.91 8.65
CA SER A 85 -0.98 4.99 10.12
C SER A 85 0.36 5.35 10.75
N LEU A 86 1.45 5.22 10.00
CA LEU A 86 2.81 5.49 10.45
C LEU A 86 3.14 7.00 10.40
N THR A 87 4.03 7.43 11.28
CA THR A 87 4.52 8.81 11.31
C THR A 87 5.24 9.18 10.01
N ALA A 88 5.31 10.47 9.67
CA ALA A 88 6.01 10.92 8.46
C ALA A 88 7.48 10.47 8.42
N ASN A 89 8.17 10.49 9.57
CA ASN A 89 9.55 10.01 9.66
C ASN A 89 9.63 8.49 9.46
N ALA A 90 8.71 7.71 10.04
CA ALA A 90 8.66 6.27 9.83
C ALA A 90 8.39 5.91 8.36
N ARG A 91 7.50 6.64 7.68
CA ARG A 91 7.30 6.51 6.24
C ARG A 91 8.59 6.82 5.45
N GLY A 92 9.30 7.89 5.80
CA GLY A 92 10.60 8.20 5.18
C GLY A 92 11.66 7.12 5.40
N ILE A 93 11.75 6.54 6.60
CA ILE A 93 12.67 5.44 6.91
C ILE A 93 12.32 4.21 6.07
N PHE A 94 11.03 3.89 5.94
CA PHE A 94 10.57 2.78 5.12
C PHE A 94 10.86 3.02 3.62
N LYS A 95 10.62 4.24 3.12
CA LYS A 95 10.91 4.62 1.73
C LYS A 95 12.39 4.46 1.39
N LEU A 96 13.30 4.97 2.22
CA LEU A 96 14.74 4.78 2.03
C LEU A 96 15.14 3.30 1.97
N LEU A 97 14.51 2.47 2.80
CA LEU A 97 14.79 1.04 2.83
C LEU A 97 14.28 0.34 1.56
N VAL A 98 13.12 0.75 1.05
CA VAL A 98 12.54 0.25 -0.21
C VAL A 98 13.37 0.67 -1.41
N GLU A 99 13.75 1.95 -1.52
CA GLU A 99 14.61 2.46 -2.61
C GLU A 99 15.92 1.68 -2.70
N PHE A 100 16.59 1.48 -1.57
CA PHE A 100 17.84 0.74 -1.55
C PHE A 100 17.67 -0.75 -1.91
N GLN A 101 16.55 -1.35 -1.53
CA GLN A 101 16.25 -2.73 -1.94
C GLN A 101 15.96 -2.83 -3.44
N LEU A 102 15.34 -1.81 -4.05
CA LEU A 102 15.08 -1.76 -5.48
C LEU A 102 16.37 -1.52 -6.28
N GLU A 103 17.25 -0.61 -5.84
CA GLU A 103 18.55 -0.35 -6.45
C GLU A 103 19.46 -1.59 -6.47
N ASN A 104 19.39 -2.42 -5.43
CA ASN A 104 20.24 -3.61 -5.29
C ASN A 104 19.57 -4.91 -5.76
N LYS A 105 18.38 -4.83 -6.37
CA LYS A 105 17.62 -5.99 -6.85
C LYS A 105 18.36 -6.78 -7.94
N ASP A 106 19.18 -6.11 -8.74
CA ASP A 106 19.91 -6.71 -9.86
C ASP A 106 21.21 -7.41 -9.41
N ASN A 107 21.68 -7.14 -8.19
CA ASN A 107 22.88 -7.74 -7.63
C ASN A 107 22.55 -9.07 -6.94
N SER A 108 22.78 -10.20 -7.63
CA SER A 108 22.55 -11.55 -7.10
C SER A 108 23.33 -11.89 -5.81
N SER A 109 24.35 -11.11 -5.45
CA SER A 109 25.14 -11.27 -4.22
C SER A 109 24.65 -10.41 -3.05
N TYR A 110 23.62 -9.58 -3.26
CA TYR A 110 23.14 -8.68 -2.23
C TYR A 110 22.35 -9.44 -1.15
N THR A 111 22.87 -9.42 0.08
CA THR A 111 22.31 -10.18 1.21
C THR A 111 21.37 -9.33 2.10
N GLY A 112 21.35 -8.01 1.88
CA GLY A 112 20.52 -7.04 2.62
C GLY A 112 21.32 -5.83 3.13
N LEU A 113 20.65 -4.89 3.79
CA LEU A 113 21.25 -3.69 4.40
C LEU A 113 21.81 -4.00 5.77
N SER A 114 23.07 -3.64 6.03
CA SER A 114 23.59 -3.68 7.40
C SER A 114 22.90 -2.60 8.26
N PHE A 115 22.65 -2.91 9.53
CA PHE A 115 22.04 -1.95 10.45
C PHE A 115 22.88 -0.67 10.62
N GLN A 116 24.21 -0.79 10.61
CA GLN A 116 25.12 0.35 10.77
C GLN A 116 25.04 1.32 9.59
N ASP A 117 25.08 0.79 8.35
CA ASP A 117 24.97 1.62 7.14
C ASP A 117 23.59 2.25 7.03
N PHE A 118 22.54 1.50 7.39
CA PHE A 118 21.17 2.00 7.39
C PHE A 118 20.98 3.14 8.40
N TYR A 119 21.55 3.01 9.60
CA TYR A 119 21.52 4.06 10.61
C TYR A 119 22.24 5.33 10.13
N GLN A 120 23.42 5.18 9.50
CA GLN A 120 24.15 6.32 8.96
C GLN A 120 23.31 7.09 7.93
N ARG A 121 22.69 6.39 6.99
CA ARG A 121 21.82 6.99 5.96
C ARG A 121 20.58 7.65 6.55
N CYS A 122 19.91 7.01 7.51
CA CYS A 122 18.76 7.60 8.21
C CYS A 122 19.15 8.90 8.94
N ARG A 123 20.37 8.97 9.47
CA ARG A 123 20.89 10.16 10.14
C ARG A 123 21.27 11.26 9.14
N GLU A 124 21.85 10.90 8.00
CA GLU A 124 22.16 11.83 6.90
C GLU A 124 20.88 12.46 6.30
N ALA A 125 19.80 11.69 6.23
CA ALA A 125 18.48 12.16 5.80
C ALA A 125 17.67 12.88 6.91
N PHE A 126 18.27 13.10 8.10
CA PHE A 126 17.63 13.73 9.26
C PHE A 126 16.31 13.05 9.74
N LEU A 127 16.14 11.76 9.47
CA LEU A 127 14.92 11.04 9.85
C LEU A 127 14.93 10.57 11.31
N VAL A 128 16.12 10.34 11.87
CA VAL A 128 16.31 9.74 13.19
C VAL A 128 17.42 10.45 13.97
N ASN A 129 17.21 10.60 15.29
CA ASN A 129 18.16 11.27 16.19
C ASN A 129 19.10 10.32 16.94
N SER A 130 18.73 9.06 17.16
CA SER A 130 19.48 8.09 17.97
C SER A 130 19.30 6.65 17.50
N ASP A 131 20.26 5.80 17.84
CA ASP A 131 20.21 4.36 17.55
C ASP A 131 18.96 3.69 18.13
N LEU A 132 18.61 4.06 19.37
CA LEU A 132 17.46 3.52 20.07
C LEU A 132 16.15 3.82 19.32
N THR A 133 15.99 5.06 18.83
CA THR A 133 14.79 5.43 18.07
C THR A 133 14.66 4.66 16.76
N LEU A 134 15.78 4.38 16.06
CA LEU A 134 15.75 3.54 14.87
C LEU A 134 15.34 2.10 15.22
N ARG A 135 15.87 1.55 16.32
CA ARG A 135 15.50 0.20 16.78
C ARG A 135 14.04 0.09 17.14
N THR A 136 13.45 1.10 17.77
CA THR A 136 12.02 1.14 18.06
C THR A 136 11.20 1.10 16.77
N GLN A 137 11.56 1.92 15.77
CA GLN A 137 10.90 1.93 14.47
C GLN A 137 11.03 0.60 13.71
N LEU A 138 12.22 -0.01 13.73
CA LEU A 138 12.43 -1.34 13.15
C LEU A 138 11.62 -2.42 13.86
N THR A 139 11.40 -2.28 15.17
CA THR A 139 10.54 -3.20 15.93
C THR A 139 9.10 -3.06 15.51
N GLU A 140 8.60 -1.83 15.34
CA GLU A 140 7.26 -1.54 14.82
C GLU A 140 7.06 -2.13 13.40
N PHE A 141 8.01 -1.93 12.49
CA PHE A 141 7.95 -2.54 11.16
C PHE A 141 7.98 -4.07 11.18
N ARG A 142 8.65 -4.68 12.16
CA ARG A 142 8.67 -6.12 12.35
C ARG A 142 7.34 -6.64 12.88
N ASP A 143 6.72 -5.92 13.80
CA ASP A 143 5.41 -6.28 14.37
C ASP A 143 4.31 -6.23 13.30
N HIS A 144 4.41 -5.28 12.36
CA HIS A 144 3.59 -5.22 11.16
C HIS A 144 4.02 -6.18 10.02
N LYS A 145 5.03 -7.03 10.25
CA LYS A 145 5.58 -7.99 9.27
C LYS A 145 6.05 -7.36 7.95
N LEU A 146 6.42 -6.08 7.96
CA LEU A 146 6.92 -5.36 6.78
C LEU A 146 8.38 -5.69 6.50
N ILE A 147 9.18 -5.89 7.56
CA ILE A 147 10.62 -6.17 7.47
C ILE A 147 10.93 -7.54 8.08
N ARG A 148 11.88 -8.26 7.46
CA ARG A 148 12.54 -9.44 8.01
C ARG A 148 14.00 -9.12 8.29
N THR A 149 14.46 -9.55 9.46
CA THR A 149 15.88 -9.49 9.83
C THR A 149 16.51 -10.85 9.58
N ARG A 150 17.58 -10.90 8.78
CA ARG A 150 18.38 -12.10 8.54
C ARG A 150 19.76 -11.91 9.15
N LYS A 151 20.20 -12.83 10.00
CA LYS A 151 21.58 -12.85 10.48
C LYS A 151 22.47 -13.51 9.44
N GLY A 152 23.50 -12.80 8.99
CA GLY A 152 24.52 -13.35 8.09
C GLY A 152 25.43 -14.35 8.81
N ALA A 153 26.25 -15.08 8.04
CA ALA A 153 27.27 -15.98 8.59
C ALA A 153 28.30 -15.23 9.47
N ASP A 154 28.50 -13.94 9.19
CA ASP A 154 29.39 -13.04 9.93
C ASP A 154 28.77 -12.48 11.23
N GLY A 155 27.53 -12.87 11.56
CA GLY A 155 26.80 -12.38 12.74
C GLY A 155 26.16 -11.00 12.58
N VAL A 156 26.39 -10.32 11.44
CA VAL A 156 25.77 -9.03 11.11
C VAL A 156 24.28 -9.20 10.79
N GLU A 157 23.45 -8.30 11.30
CA GLU A 157 22.02 -8.25 11.03
C GLU A 157 21.73 -7.49 9.73
N TYR A 158 21.13 -8.21 8.78
CA TYR A 158 20.69 -7.68 7.49
C TYR A 158 19.18 -7.44 7.49
N LEU A 159 18.77 -6.25 7.04
CA LEU A 159 17.38 -5.82 6.91
C LEU A 159 16.88 -6.05 5.47
N LEU A 160 15.72 -6.69 5.35
CA LEU A 160 15.07 -7.03 4.09
C LEU A 160 13.57 -6.74 4.18
N VAL A 161 12.98 -6.12 3.16
CA VAL A 161 11.52 -5.98 3.04
C VAL A 161 10.91 -7.33 2.67
N ALA A 162 9.85 -7.70 3.37
CA ALA A 162 9.13 -8.96 3.20
C ALA A 162 8.13 -8.98 2.03
N VAL A 163 8.15 -7.95 1.17
CA VAL A 163 7.16 -7.66 0.14
C VAL A 163 7.79 -7.86 -1.25
N GLU A 164 6.98 -8.31 -2.21
CA GLU A 164 7.44 -8.52 -3.58
C GLU A 164 7.89 -7.22 -4.24
N THR A 165 8.91 -7.32 -5.10
CA THR A 165 9.51 -6.13 -5.72
C THR A 165 8.58 -5.41 -6.70
N SER A 166 7.64 -6.12 -7.34
CA SER A 166 6.61 -5.53 -8.21
C SER A 166 5.59 -4.69 -7.43
N THR A 167 5.20 -5.14 -6.23
CA THR A 167 4.27 -4.37 -5.39
C THR A 167 4.96 -3.18 -4.73
N LEU A 168 6.28 -3.23 -4.53
CA LEU A 168 7.10 -2.10 -4.06
C LEU A 168 7.24 -1.00 -5.12
N THR A 169 7.41 -1.33 -6.40
CA THR A 169 7.43 -0.32 -7.48
C THR A 169 6.09 0.38 -7.61
N ASP A 170 4.99 -0.39 -7.61
CA ASP A 170 3.63 0.15 -7.66
C ASP A 170 3.29 1.02 -6.44
N PHE A 171 3.92 0.73 -5.29
CA PHE A 171 3.77 1.53 -4.08
C PHE A 171 4.51 2.89 -4.22
N LEU A 172 5.75 2.86 -4.69
CA LEU A 172 6.56 4.07 -4.87
C LEU A 172 5.90 5.04 -5.86
N GLU A 173 5.40 4.51 -6.99
CA GLU A 173 4.69 5.31 -8.01
C GLU A 173 3.41 5.96 -7.47
N LYS A 174 2.73 5.31 -6.51
CA LYS A 174 1.50 5.86 -5.91
C LYS A 174 1.79 6.92 -4.85
N GLU A 175 2.84 6.75 -4.06
CA GLU A 175 3.22 7.75 -3.05
C GLU A 175 3.78 9.03 -3.68
N GLU A 176 4.38 8.98 -4.88
CA GLU A 176 4.85 10.18 -5.57
C GLU A 176 3.72 11.02 -6.20
N VAL A 177 2.52 10.46 -6.32
CA VAL A 177 1.35 11.10 -6.93
C VAL A 177 0.42 11.72 -5.87
N GLU A 178 0.58 11.37 -4.58
CA GLU A 178 -0.13 11.99 -3.43
C GLU A 178 0.69 13.13 -2.80
#